data_AF-A0A3D5Q259-F1
#
_entry.id   AF-A0A3D5Q259-F1
#
_cell.length_a   1.000
_cell.length_b   1.000
_cell.length_c   1.000
_cell.angle_alpha   90.00
_cell.angle_beta   90.00
_cell.angle_gamma   90.00
#
_symmetry.space_group_name_H-M   'P 1'
#
loop_
_entity.id
_entity.type
_entity.pdbx_description
1 polymer ?
#
loop_
_entity_poly.entity_id
_entity_poly.type
_entity_poly.pdbx_seq_one_letter_code
_entity_poly.pdbx_strand_id
1 'polypeptide(L)' 'TGKPIKFLGVGEKTDALEPFHPDRIASRILGMGDVLSLIEEAERKIDQKKARKLTNKIKKGKSFDLEDFRDQLQ' A
#
# COMPACT_ATOMS: atom_id res chain seq x y z
N THR A 1 -25.39 -11.68 -10.32
CA THR A 1 -25.20 -12.76 -11.32
C THR A 1 -24.48 -13.99 -10.77
N GLY A 2 -23.76 -13.95 -9.63
CA GLY A 2 -23.34 -15.14 -8.84
C GLY A 2 -22.35 -16.11 -9.50
N LYS A 3 -22.12 -15.99 -10.81
CA LYS A 3 -21.22 -16.83 -11.59
C LYS A 3 -19.77 -16.34 -11.41
N PRO A 4 -18.80 -17.26 -11.23
CA PRO A 4 -17.40 -16.89 -11.09
C PRO A 4 -16.82 -16.39 -12.41
N ILE A 5 -16.01 -15.33 -12.33
CA ILE A 5 -15.22 -14.84 -13.46
C ILE A 5 -14.02 -15.78 -13.63
N LYS A 6 -13.75 -16.20 -14.87
CA LYS A 6 -12.68 -17.15 -15.20
C LYS A 6 -11.44 -16.47 -15.80
N PHE A 7 -11.67 -15.48 -16.66
CA PHE A 7 -10.62 -14.78 -17.40
C PHE A 7 -10.87 -13.28 -17.40
N LEU A 8 -9.79 -12.51 -17.58
CA LEU A 8 -9.78 -11.06 -17.68
C LEU A 8 -8.95 -10.64 -18.90
N GLY A 9 -9.47 -9.69 -19.67
CA GLY A 9 -8.72 -9.04 -20.74
C GLY A 9 -7.80 -7.97 -20.17
N VAL A 10 -6.49 -8.08 -20.44
CA VAL A 10 -5.47 -7.11 -19.99
C VAL A 10 -4.98 -6.19 -21.12
N GLY A 11 -5.52 -6.36 -22.33
CA GLY A 11 -5.17 -5.58 -23.52
C GLY A 11 -6.05 -5.92 -24.72
N GLU A 12 -5.74 -5.33 -25.87
CA GLU A 12 -6.55 -5.43 -27.09
C GLU A 12 -6.12 -6.56 -28.03
N LYS A 13 -4.92 -7.10 -27.82
CA LYS A 13 -4.37 -8.18 -28.64
C LYS A 13 -5.02 -9.52 -28.28
N THR A 14 -5.00 -10.46 -29.22
CA THR A 14 -5.63 -11.78 -29.07
C THR A 14 -4.96 -12.66 -28.00
N ASP A 15 -3.74 -12.33 -27.60
CA ASP A 15 -2.97 -12.98 -26.54
C ASP A 15 -3.19 -12.34 -25.15
N ALA A 16 -3.92 -11.23 -25.07
CA ALA A 16 -4.10 -10.46 -23.84
C ALA A 16 -5.24 -10.98 -22.94
N LEU A 17 -5.35 -12.30 -22.81
CA LEU A 17 -6.35 -12.97 -21.97
C LEU A 17 -5.66 -13.75 -20.84
N GLU A 18 -5.92 -13.36 -19.59
CA GLU A 18 -5.30 -13.97 -18.41
C GLU A 18 -6.33 -14.60 -17.46
N PRO A 19 -5.97 -15.62 -16.67
CA PRO A 19 -6.80 -16.14 -15.60
C PRO A 19 -7.21 -15.03 -14.61
N PHE A 20 -8.46 -15.06 -14.16
CA PHE A 20 -8.96 -14.07 -13.20
C PHE A 20 -8.48 -14.38 -11.77
N HIS A 21 -7.86 -13.39 -11.13
CA HIS A 21 -7.42 -13.45 -9.75
C HIS A 21 -8.18 -12.43 -8.88
N PRO A 22 -9.15 -12.86 -8.06
CA PRO A 22 -10.00 -11.97 -7.28
C PRO A 22 -9.22 -11.05 -6.34
N ASP A 23 -8.18 -11.57 -5.67
CA ASP A 23 -7.40 -10.83 -4.69
C ASP A 23 -6.71 -9.59 -5.30
N ARG A 24 -6.09 -9.76 -6.47
CA ARG A 24 -5.42 -8.66 -7.19
C ARG A 24 -6.39 -7.57 -7.61
N ILE A 25 -7.58 -7.95 -8.05
CA ILE A 25 -8.61 -7.02 -8.51
C ILE A 25 -9.26 -6.30 -7.33
N ALA A 26 -9.53 -7.02 -6.24
CA ALA A 26 -10.03 -6.42 -5.00
C ALA A 26 -9.04 -5.38 -4.44
N SER A 27 -7.74 -5.70 -4.38
CA SER A 27 -6.71 -4.76 -3.93
C SER A 27 -6.60 -3.51 -4.82
N ARG A 28 -6.75 -3.67 -6.15
CA ARG A 28 -6.73 -2.55 -7.09
C ARG A 28 -7.98 -1.67 -6.99
N ILE A 29 -9.16 -2.27 -6.85
CA ILE A 29 -10.43 -1.53 -6.70
C ILE A 29 -10.46 -0.79 -5.37
N LEU A 30 -9.99 -1.41 -4.29
CA LEU A 30 -9.97 -0.82 -2.96
C LEU A 30 -8.81 0.18 -2.77
N GLY A 31 -7.96 0.40 -3.79
CA GLY A 31 -6.79 1.29 -3.70
C GLY A 31 -5.72 0.81 -2.71
N MET A 32 -5.88 -0.40 -2.16
CA MET A 32 -4.93 -1.00 -1.21
C MET A 32 -3.64 -1.47 -1.90
N GLY A 33 -3.58 -1.52 -3.22
CA GLY A 33 -2.35 -1.79 -3.98
C GLY A 33 -1.26 -0.74 -3.75
N ASP A 34 -1.63 0.54 -3.64
CA ASP A 34 -0.67 1.62 -3.37
C ASP A 34 -0.37 1.76 -1.89
N VAL A 35 -1.36 1.62 -1.00
CA VAL A 35 -1.11 1.80 0.44
C VAL A 35 -0.31 0.65 1.03
N LEU A 36 -0.60 -0.61 0.66
CA LEU A 36 0.20 -1.74 1.13
C LEU A 36 1.63 -1.69 0.59
N SER A 37 1.82 -1.35 -0.69
CA SER A 37 3.15 -1.19 -1.28
C SER A 37 3.92 -0.01 -0.67
N LEU A 38 3.25 1.11 -0.39
CA LEU A 38 3.82 2.25 0.31
C LEU A 38 4.18 1.90 1.76
N ILE A 39 3.36 1.10 2.44
CA ILE A 39 3.65 0.61 3.79
C ILE A 39 4.84 -0.36 3.76
N GLU A 40 4.91 -1.28 2.80
CA GLU A 40 6.04 -2.20 2.66
C GLU A 40 7.34 -1.48 2.26
N GLU A 41 7.27 -0.48 1.39
CA GLU A 41 8.43 0.33 1.01
C GLU A 41 8.87 1.23 2.17
N ALA A 42 7.91 1.80 2.91
CA ALA A 42 8.17 2.55 4.14
C ALA A 42 8.74 1.66 5.24
N GLU A 43 8.24 0.43 5.44
CA GLU A 43 8.79 -0.55 6.39
C GLU A 43 10.19 -1.03 5.99
N ARG A 44 10.50 -1.10 4.68
CA ARG A 44 11.85 -1.42 4.19
C ARG A 44 12.84 -0.27 4.37
N LYS A 45 12.40 0.98 4.24
CA LYS A 45 13.23 2.17 4.42
C LYS A 45 13.28 2.68 5.87
N ILE A 46 12.28 2.36 6.69
CA ILE A 46 12.15 2.79 8.08
C ILE A 46 12.17 1.56 8.96
N ASP A 47 13.26 1.40 9.70
CA ASP A 47 13.42 0.50 10.85
C ASP A 47 12.08 0.37 11.60
N GLN A 48 11.54 -0.86 11.68
CA GLN A 48 10.25 -1.22 12.31
C GLN A 48 10.03 -0.51 13.66
N LYS A 49 11.10 -0.21 14.39
CA LYS A 49 11.08 0.54 15.65
C LYS A 49 10.69 2.02 15.49
N LYS A 50 11.16 2.71 14.44
CA LYS A 50 10.82 4.10 14.10
C LYS A 50 9.39 4.20 13.58
N ALA A 51 8.95 3.26 12.73
CA ALA A 51 7.59 3.22 12.20
C ALA A 51 6.55 3.17 13.34
N ARG A 52 6.72 2.26 14.31
CA ARG A 52 5.83 2.15 15.49
C ARG A 52 5.79 3.42 16.34
N LYS A 53 6.93 4.09 16.51
CA LYS A 53 6.99 5.37 17.24
C LYS A 53 6.23 6.48 16.50
N LEU A 54 6.41 6.58 15.19
CA LEU A 54 5.74 7.57 14.35
C LEU A 54 4.23 7.36 14.33
N THR A 55 3.77 6.12 14.14
CA THR A 55 2.33 5.78 14.17
C THR A 55 1.71 6.13 15.53
N ASN A 56 2.41 5.87 16.62
CA ASN A 56 1.94 6.24 17.96
C ASN A 56 1.93 7.76 18.19
N LYS A 57 2.85 8.52 17.59
CA LYS A 57 2.91 9.99 17.69
C LYS A 57 1.75 10.63 16.91
N ILE A 58 1.50 10.14 15.69
CA ILE A 58 0.38 10.56 14.82
C ILE A 58 -0.98 10.22 15.48
N LYS A 59 -1.15 9.00 16.00
CA LYS A 59 -2.38 8.59 16.70
C LYS A 59 -2.64 9.37 17.99
N LYS A 60 -1.59 9.88 18.65
CA LYS A 60 -1.72 10.69 19.88
C LYS A 60 -1.97 12.18 19.60
N GLY A 61 -2.02 12.62 18.34
CA GLY A 61 -2.31 14.02 17.99
C GLY A 61 -1.29 15.03 18.52
N LYS A 62 -0.07 14.59 18.89
CA LYS A 62 0.96 15.50 19.39
C LYS A 62 1.64 16.16 18.21
N SER A 63 1.56 17.50 18.20
CA SER A 63 2.19 18.40 17.25
C SER A 63 3.63 17.95 16.96
N PHE A 64 3.94 17.85 15.68
CA PHE A 64 5.29 17.69 15.17
C PHE A 64 6.20 18.73 15.84
N ASP A 65 7.25 18.29 16.53
CA ASP A 65 8.11 19.15 17.35
C ASP A 65 9.44 19.47 16.63
N LEU A 66 10.17 20.47 17.14
CA LEU A 66 11.42 20.93 16.52
C LEU A 66 12.55 19.89 16.58
N GLU A 67 12.45 18.93 17.49
CA GLU A 67 13.37 17.80 17.58
C GLU A 67 13.13 16.82 16.43
N ASP A 68 11.87 16.57 16.05
CA ASP A 68 11.52 15.76 14.87
C ASP A 68 12.06 16.39 13.56
N PHE A 69 12.08 17.72 13.47
CA PHE A 69 12.63 18.43 12.31
C PHE A 69 14.16 18.31 12.23
N ARG A 70 14.86 18.36 13.37
CA ARG A 70 16.32 18.16 13.41
C ARG A 70 16.72 16.76 12.96
N ASP A 71 15.98 15.75 13.40
CA ASP A 71 16.27 14.34 13.09
C ASP A 71 16.02 13.97 11.62
N GLN A 72 15.29 14.80 10.85
CA GLN A 72 15.10 14.62 9.40
C GLN A 72 16.22 15.20 8.53
N LEU A 73 17.06 16.09 9.08
CA LEU A 73 18.13 16.76 8.34
C LEU A 73 19.47 16.01 8.39
N GLN A 74 19.55 14.89 9.12
CA GLN A 74 20.72 14.01 9.19
C GLN A 74 20.62 12.80 8.28
#